data_AF-A0A3D2R3K7-F1
#
_entry.id   AF-A0A3D2R3K7-F1
#
_cell.length_a   1.000
_cell.length_b   1.000
_cell.length_c   1.000
_cell.angle_alpha   90.00
_cell.angle_beta   90.00
_cell.angle_gamma   90.00
#
_symmetry.space_group_name_H-M   'P 1'
#
loop_
_entity.id
_entity.type
_entity.pdbx_description
1 polymer ?
#
loop_
_entity_poly.entity_id
_entity_poly.type
_entity_poly.pdbx_seq_one_letter_code
_entity_poly.pdbx_strand_id
1 'polypeptide(L)' 'MIANKDIFLAIFPLSEQEVIELDPDSLLDDTAWDSMAKVMLISEMSEIHDVLVEADALDILQTFKDLDELISSLT' A
#
# COMPACT_ATOMS: atom_id res chain seq x y z
N MET A 1 8.91 -10.28 0.90
CA MET A 1 8.56 -9.82 2.25
C MET A 1 8.33 -8.33 2.14
N ILE A 2 7.16 -7.86 2.54
CA ILE A 2 6.78 -6.44 2.47
C ILE A 2 7.66 -5.63 3.44
N ALA A 3 8.27 -4.56 2.92
CA ALA A 3 9.15 -3.67 3.68
C ALA A 3 8.33 -2.65 4.50
N ASN A 4 7.29 -2.07 3.89
CA ASN A 4 6.54 -0.94 4.44
C ASN A 4 5.28 -1.40 5.21
N LYS A 5 5.46 -2.32 6.15
CA LYS A 5 4.36 -3.01 6.84
C LYS A 5 3.42 -2.06 7.59
N ASP A 6 3.97 -1.01 8.20
CA ASP A 6 3.19 -0.06 9.00
C ASP A 6 2.13 0.65 8.12
N ILE A 7 2.51 1.02 6.90
CA ILE A 7 1.61 1.64 5.93
C ILE A 7 0.55 0.63 5.45
N PHE A 8 0.94 -0.63 5.24
CA PHE A 8 -0.02 -1.67 4.87
C PHE A 8 -1.07 -1.91 5.96
N LEU A 9 -0.68 -1.83 7.24
CA LEU A 9 -1.61 -1.96 8.37
C LEU A 9 -2.51 -0.73 8.53
N ALA A 10 -2.08 0.44 8.08
CA ALA A 10 -2.89 1.65 8.08
C ALA A 10 -3.96 1.63 6.99
N ILE A 11 -3.65 1.07 5.81
CA ILE A 11 -4.52 1.11 4.63
C ILE A 11 -5.38 -0.14 4.44
N PHE A 12 -4.92 -1.30 4.89
CA PHE A 12 -5.68 -2.54 4.76
C PHE A 12 -6.24 -2.98 6.11
N PRO A 13 -7.43 -3.60 6.13
CA PRO A 13 -7.98 -4.22 7.33
C PRO A 13 -7.29 -5.57 7.61
N LEU A 14 -5.96 -5.59 7.62
CA LEU A 14 -5.12 -6.76 7.86
C LEU A 14 -4.48 -6.67 9.24
N SER A 15 -4.19 -7.82 9.84
CA SER A 15 -3.36 -7.94 11.02
C SER A 15 -1.86 -7.97 10.68
N GLU A 16 -1.01 -7.70 11.68
CA GLU A 16 0.46 -7.79 11.53
C GLU A 16 0.91 -9.15 10.99
N GLN A 17 0.27 -10.23 11.43
CA GLN A 17 0.59 -11.58 10.98
C GLN A 17 0.21 -11.78 9.51
N GLU A 18 -0.95 -11.28 9.08
CA GLU A 18 -1.38 -11.34 7.68
C GLU A 18 -0.42 -10.57 6.77
N VAL A 19 0.06 -9.39 7.18
CA VAL A 19 1.05 -8.61 6.40
C VAL A 19 2.40 -9.32 6.31
N ILE A 20 2.81 -10.08 7.34
CA ILE A 20 4.05 -10.86 7.32
C ILE A 20 3.95 -12.06 6.37
N GLU A 21 2.82 -12.76 6.39
CA GLU A 21 2.56 -13.93 5.57
C GLU A 21 2.07 -13.58 4.16
N LEU A 22 1.86 -12.28 3.90
CA LEU A 22 1.39 -11.75 2.64
C LEU A 22 2.36 -12.10 1.50
N ASP A 23 1.82 -12.76 0.48
CA ASP A 23 2.57 -13.05 -0.75
C ASP A 23 2.67 -11.77 -1.58
N PRO A 24 3.87 -11.21 -1.79
CA PRO A 24 4.04 -9.96 -2.53
C PRO A 24 3.55 -10.04 -3.97
N ASP A 25 3.55 -11.23 -4.57
CA ASP A 25 3.10 -11.42 -5.95
C ASP A 25 1.57 -11.61 -6.04
N SER A 26 0.86 -11.59 -4.91
CA SER A 26 -0.61 -11.59 -4.89
C SER A 26 -1.19 -10.27 -5.40
N LEU A 27 -2.35 -10.38 -6.05
CA LEU A 27 -3.05 -9.24 -6.62
C LEU A 27 -3.68 -8.36 -5.53
N LEU A 28 -3.56 -7.04 -5.73
CA LEU A 28 -4.19 -6.01 -4.91
C LEU A 28 -5.72 -6.03 -5.04
N ASP A 29 -6.23 -6.31 -6.23
CA ASP A 29 -7.68 -6.34 -6.50
C ASP A 29 -8.40 -7.43 -5.68
N ASP A 30 -7.71 -8.51 -5.35
CA ASP A 30 -8.26 -9.60 -4.52
C ASP A 30 -8.34 -9.22 -3.02
N THR A 31 -7.75 -8.09 -2.62
CA THR A 31 -7.44 -7.76 -1.22
C THR A 31 -7.92 -6.38 -0.77
N ALA A 32 -9.05 -5.93 -1.32
CA ALA A 32 -9.71 -4.67 -0.96
C ALA A 32 -8.92 -3.40 -1.33
N TRP A 33 -8.12 -3.47 -2.40
CA TRP A 33 -7.52 -2.29 -3.03
C TRP A 33 -8.56 -1.44 -3.78
N ASP A 34 -9.40 -0.74 -3.03
CA ASP A 34 -10.46 0.11 -3.54
C ASP A 34 -10.12 1.61 -3.47
N SER A 35 -11.05 2.47 -3.89
CA SER A 35 -10.88 3.93 -3.80
C SER A 35 -10.63 4.42 -2.38
N MET A 36 -11.14 3.74 -1.35
CA MET A 36 -10.90 4.12 0.05
C MET A 36 -9.47 3.78 0.44
N ALA A 37 -8.98 2.58 0.13
CA ALA A 37 -7.60 2.19 0.36
C ALA A 37 -6.61 3.15 -0.31
N LYS A 38 -6.89 3.56 -1.56
CA LYS A 38 -6.11 4.57 -2.29
C LYS A 38 -6.08 5.92 -1.55
N VAL A 39 -7.23 6.41 -1.07
CA VAL A 39 -7.31 7.67 -0.32
C VAL A 39 -6.58 7.57 1.02
N MET A 40 -6.71 6.44 1.73
CA MET A 40 -6.00 6.21 2.99
C MET A 40 -4.48 6.21 2.77
N LEU A 41 -3.99 5.57 1.71
CA LEU A 41 -2.57 5.62 1.35
C LEU A 41 -2.10 7.06 1.11
N ILE A 42 -2.85 7.85 0.31
CA ILE A 42 -2.50 9.25 0.04
C ILE A 42 -2.45 10.06 1.36
N SER A 43 -3.42 9.85 2.25
CA SER A 43 -3.46 10.53 3.56
C SER A 43 -2.26 10.15 4.42
N GLU A 44 -1.98 8.85 4.55
CA GLU A 44 -0.87 8.34 5.37
C GLU A 44 0.49 8.85 4.86
N MET A 45 0.71 8.79 3.55
CA MET A 45 1.94 9.27 2.92
C MET A 45 2.10 10.78 3.06
N SER A 46 1.01 11.54 2.97
CA SER A 46 1.04 12.99 3.14
C SER A 46 1.24 13.41 4.60
N GLU A 47 0.63 12.71 5.56
CA GLU A 47 0.64 13.10 6.98
C GLU A 47 1.92 12.65 7.69
N ILE A 48 2.41 11.45 7.40
CA ILE A 48 3.57 10.86 8.09
C ILE A 48 4.87 11.16 7.36
N HIS A 49 4.85 11.07 6.02
CA HIS A 49 6.05 11.15 5.21
C HIS A 49 6.23 12.50 4.50
N ASP A 50 5.24 13.40 4.56
CA ASP A 50 5.20 14.68 3.83
C ASP A 50 5.40 14.48 2.31
N VAL A 51 4.87 13.37 1.78
CA VAL A 51 4.97 12.99 0.37
C VAL A 51 3.61 13.12 -0.31
N LEU A 52 3.62 13.71 -1.50
CA LEU A 52 2.45 13.79 -2.36
C LEU A 52 2.41 12.59 -3.31
N VAL A 53 1.36 11.79 -3.23
CA VAL A 53 1.13 10.63 -4.10
C VAL A 53 0.11 11.01 -5.17
N GLU A 54 0.50 10.93 -6.44
CA GLU A 54 -0.42 11.15 -7.55
C GLU A 54 -1.38 9.96 -7.69
N ALA A 55 -2.68 10.24 -7.80
CA ALA A 55 -3.70 9.19 -7.91
C ALA A 55 -3.47 8.29 -9.14
N ASP A 56 -2.95 8.85 -10.24
CA ASP A 56 -2.63 8.12 -11.47
C ASP A 56 -1.55 7.04 -11.24
N ALA A 57 -0.64 7.25 -10.27
CA ALA A 57 0.37 6.25 -9.90
C ALA A 57 -0.22 5.04 -9.17
N LEU A 58 -1.43 5.16 -8.62
CA LEU A 58 -2.12 4.09 -7.91
C LEU A 58 -2.95 3.20 -8.83
N ASP A 59 -3.28 3.67 -10.04
CA ASP A 59 -4.07 2.94 -11.03
C ASP A 59 -3.24 1.93 -11.83
N ILE A 60 -1.91 2.02 -11.77
CA ILE A 60 -1.00 1.09 -12.45
C ILE A 60 -0.55 -0.08 -11.57
N LEU A 61 -0.87 -0.06 -10.27
CA LEU A 61 -0.45 -1.08 -9.32
C LEU A 61 -1.31 -2.35 -9.47
N GLN A 62 -0.68 -3.52 -9.57
CA GLN A 62 -1.37 -4.80 -9.70
C GLN A 62 -1.17 -5.71 -8.50
N THR A 63 0.02 -5.69 -7.92
CA THR A 63 0.43 -6.58 -6.84
C THR A 63 0.83 -5.82 -5.59
N PHE A 64 0.81 -6.49 -4.45
CA PHE A 64 1.32 -5.90 -3.21
C PHE A 64 2.78 -5.50 -3.29
N LYS A 65 3.57 -6.23 -4.08
CA LYS A 65 4.95 -5.85 -4.39
C LYS A 65 5.02 -4.51 -5.11
N ASP A 66 4.17 -4.26 -6.10
CA ASP A 66 4.17 -2.96 -6.82
C ASP A 66 3.87 -1.82 -5.85
N LEU A 67 2.93 -2.02 -4.92
CA LEU A 67 2.60 -1.05 -3.89
C LEU A 67 3.77 -0.83 -2.92
N ASP A 68 4.42 -1.90 -2.46
CA ASP A 68 5.60 -1.80 -1.57
C ASP A 68 6.76 -1.07 -2.27
N GLU A 69 6.99 -1.35 -3.54
CA GLU A 69 8.01 -0.66 -4.36
C GLU A 69 7.68 0.82 -4.55
N LEU A 70 6.40 1.17 -4.79
CA LEU A 70 5.96 2.56 -4.87
C LEU A 70 6.25 3.29 -3.56
N ILE A 71 5.83 2.73 -2.43
CA ILE A 71 6.04 3.35 -1.11
C ILE A 71 7.53 3.50 -0.82
N SER A 72 8.35 2.48 -1.09
CA SER A 72 9.80 2.55 -0.93
C SER A 72 10.49 3.53 -1.88
N SER A 73 9.89 3.87 -3.02
CA SER A 73 10.43 4.91 -3.91
C SER A 73 10.15 6.33 -3.42
N LEU A 74 9.16 6.46 -2.53
CA LEU A 74 8.64 7.73 -2.02
C LEU A 74 9.18 8.08 -0.62
N THR A 75 9.61 7.08 0.15
CA THR A 75 10.13 7.20 1.54
C THR A 75 11.63 6.97 1.62
#